data_AF-A0A429U7H1-F1
#
_entry.id   AF-A0A429U7H1-F1
#
_cell.length_a   1.000
_cell.length_b   1.000
_cell.length_c   1.000
_cell.angle_alpha   90.00
_cell.angle_beta   90.00
_cell.angle_gamma   90.00
#
_symmetry.space_group_name_H-M   'P 1'
#
loop_
_entity.id
_entity.type
_entity.pdbx_description
1 polymer ?
#
loop_
_entity_poly.entity_id
_entity_poly.type
_entity_poly.pdbx_seq_one_letter_code
_entity_poly.pdbx_strand_id
1 'polypeptide(L)'
;MDHGVNAQGTRVWPFAVTRSVTTGFRVVVAPDFLVDGGRYSLLHDATAGDVTEDAVYWCEYHGRESEKLWLLYRVVYLKAADVGLEGDYAMSGPRRTPLIEGVVCRTAPTSLATQELFAEVHRRCAAEVRAFFEADTTGHPVTPSRAFGAPAAGTPMTVRELDAYRAEGSDSTAPRGRRPSRARRLAARLLAAARSALGLRPARRTHGPTAVRAEPLPRNTGTARPAPGWPRRAAGAAGLIVLGVVVALVVRKFK
;
A
#
# COMPACT_ATOMS: atom_id res chain seq x y z
N MET A 1 28.18 28.98 21.09
CA MET A 1 28.28 28.01 20.00
C MET A 1 26.91 27.96 19.35
N ASP A 2 26.70 28.82 18.35
CA ASP A 2 25.48 28.83 17.55
C ASP A 2 25.50 27.61 16.64
N HIS A 3 24.69 26.60 16.96
CA HIS A 3 24.31 25.61 15.97
C HIS A 3 23.40 26.32 14.97
N GLY A 4 23.98 26.76 13.85
CA GLY A 4 23.24 27.18 12.68
C GLY A 4 22.22 26.09 12.36
N VAL A 5 20.98 26.32 12.74
CA VAL A 5 19.86 25.44 12.48
C VAL A 5 19.68 25.48 10.97
N ASN A 6 20.24 24.49 10.29
CA ASN A 6 19.95 24.24 8.89
C ASN A 6 18.43 24.17 8.78
N ALA A 7 17.82 25.16 8.11
CA ALA A 7 16.39 25.27 7.85
C ALA A 7 15.87 24.16 6.91
N GLN A 8 16.57 23.02 6.83
CA GLN A 8 16.10 21.82 6.16
C GLN A 8 15.22 21.08 7.16
N GLY A 9 13.91 21.33 7.08
CA GLY A 9 12.91 20.63 7.91
C GLY A 9 13.07 19.11 7.87
N THR A 10 12.57 18.44 8.90
CA THR A 10 12.67 16.98 9.06
C THR A 10 12.19 16.25 7.80
N ARG A 11 13.05 15.40 7.23
CA ARG A 11 12.71 14.59 6.06
C ARG A 11 11.89 13.38 6.45
N VAL A 12 10.79 13.20 5.74
CA VAL A 12 9.79 12.16 6.00
C VAL A 12 9.37 11.48 4.70
N TRP A 13 9.06 10.19 4.77
CA TRP A 13 8.58 9.41 3.62
C TRP A 13 7.14 8.97 3.85
N PRO A 14 6.20 9.35 2.97
CA PRO A 14 4.80 8.98 3.15
C PRO A 14 4.61 7.49 2.86
N PHE A 15 3.62 6.89 3.53
CA PHE A 15 3.19 5.53 3.26
C PHE A 15 1.67 5.39 3.42
N ALA A 16 1.11 4.35 2.82
CA ALA A 16 -0.29 4.00 2.93
C ALA A 16 -0.48 2.48 2.94
N VAL A 17 -1.32 2.00 3.86
CA VAL A 17 -1.76 0.61 3.96
C VAL A 17 -3.28 0.60 3.97
N THR A 18 -3.89 -0.14 3.06
CA THR A 18 -5.35 -0.27 3.00
C THR A 18 -5.74 -1.62 2.42
N ARG A 19 -7.02 -1.84 2.18
CA ARG A 19 -7.57 -3.06 1.57
C ARG A 19 -8.58 -2.68 0.50
N SER A 20 -8.85 -3.59 -0.42
CA SER A 20 -9.92 -3.44 -1.40
C SER A 20 -11.06 -4.41 -1.09
N VAL A 21 -12.01 -4.54 -2.01
CA VAL A 21 -13.17 -5.42 -1.85
C VAL A 21 -12.73 -6.89 -1.79
N THR A 22 -11.87 -7.31 -2.72
CA THR A 22 -11.42 -8.71 -2.83
C THR A 22 -10.01 -8.93 -2.29
N THR A 23 -9.23 -7.87 -2.08
CA THR A 23 -7.87 -7.95 -1.55
C THR A 23 -7.83 -7.53 -0.09
N GLY A 24 -7.14 -8.32 0.75
CA GLY A 24 -6.90 -7.98 2.15
C GLY A 24 -5.99 -6.75 2.32
N PHE A 25 -5.54 -6.51 3.55
CA PHE A 25 -4.62 -5.39 3.80
C PHE A 25 -3.31 -5.55 3.01
N ARG A 26 -2.90 -4.46 2.38
CA ARG A 26 -1.71 -4.33 1.55
C ARG A 26 -1.09 -2.96 1.74
N VAL A 27 0.23 -2.94 1.70
CA VAL A 27 1.01 -1.72 1.58
C VAL A 27 0.86 -1.24 0.13
N VAL A 28 0.32 -0.04 -0.06
CA VAL A 28 0.11 0.56 -1.38
C VAL A 28 1.23 1.53 -1.71
N VAL A 29 1.60 2.36 -0.73
CA VAL A 29 2.69 3.33 -0.84
C VAL A 29 3.69 3.03 0.27
N ALA A 30 4.98 3.00 -0.05
CA ALA A 30 6.05 2.77 0.92
C ALA A 30 7.29 3.59 0.58
N PRO A 31 8.14 3.96 1.55
CA PRO A 31 9.42 4.61 1.29
C PRO A 31 10.26 3.82 0.26
N ASP A 32 10.83 4.52 -0.71
CA ASP A 32 11.71 3.95 -1.75
C ASP A 32 12.74 2.97 -1.20
N PHE A 33 13.45 3.35 -0.14
CA PHE A 33 14.46 2.51 0.49
C PHE A 33 13.93 1.23 1.16
N LEU A 34 12.64 1.17 1.50
CA LEU A 34 12.00 -0.06 1.97
C LEU A 34 11.53 -0.93 0.81
N VAL A 35 11.11 -0.31 -0.31
CA VAL A 35 10.76 -1.03 -1.53
C VAL A 35 11.99 -1.68 -2.14
N ASP A 36 13.08 -0.93 -2.32
CA ASP A 36 14.34 -1.42 -2.88
C ASP A 36 14.93 -2.58 -2.08
N GLY A 37 14.78 -2.54 -0.75
CA GLY A 37 15.21 -3.61 0.15
C GLY A 37 14.24 -4.79 0.26
N GLY A 38 13.05 -4.72 -0.34
CA GLY A 38 12.01 -5.75 -0.19
C GLY A 38 11.45 -5.85 1.23
N ARG A 39 11.50 -4.76 2.02
CA ARG A 39 11.15 -4.72 3.46
C ARG A 39 9.85 -3.97 3.74
N TYR A 40 9.16 -3.50 2.71
CA TYR A 40 7.94 -2.69 2.85
C TYR A 40 6.81 -3.37 3.64
N SER A 41 6.78 -4.70 3.72
CA SER A 41 5.77 -5.43 4.52
C SER A 41 5.81 -5.06 6.01
N LEU A 42 6.95 -4.60 6.52
CA LEU A 42 7.07 -4.12 7.90
C LEU A 42 6.07 -3.02 8.22
N LEU A 43 5.66 -2.20 7.23
CA LEU A 43 4.72 -1.12 7.47
C LEU A 43 3.36 -1.65 7.88
N HIS A 44 2.91 -2.75 7.28
CA HIS A 44 1.68 -3.41 7.69
C HIS A 44 1.83 -4.05 9.07
N ASP A 45 2.98 -4.68 9.33
CA ASP A 45 3.19 -5.47 10.55
C ASP A 45 3.42 -4.59 11.80
N ALA A 46 4.03 -3.41 11.62
CA ALA A 46 4.31 -2.46 12.68
C ALA A 46 3.16 -1.48 12.94
N THR A 47 2.15 -1.41 12.06
CA THR A 47 0.98 -0.54 12.27
C THR A 47 -0.15 -1.30 12.95
N ALA A 48 -0.57 -0.79 14.10
CA ALA A 48 -1.74 -1.23 14.85
C ALA A 48 -2.57 -0.02 15.32
N GLY A 49 -3.75 -0.28 15.87
CA GLY A 49 -4.60 0.75 16.45
C GLY A 49 -6.02 0.73 15.89
N ASP A 50 -6.87 1.51 16.54
CA ASP A 50 -8.27 1.69 16.18
C ASP A 50 -8.44 2.89 15.25
N VAL A 51 -9.53 2.88 14.48
CA VAL A 51 -9.89 4.01 13.63
C VAL A 51 -10.20 5.23 14.48
N THR A 52 -9.49 6.34 14.25
CA THR A 52 -9.62 7.60 14.98
C THR A 52 -9.20 8.79 14.10
N GLU A 53 -9.95 9.89 14.16
CA GLU A 53 -9.65 11.11 13.40
C GLU A 53 -8.73 12.08 14.17
N ASP A 54 -8.72 11.98 15.51
CA ASP A 54 -8.11 12.98 16.40
C ASP A 54 -6.73 12.59 16.94
N ALA A 55 -6.30 11.35 16.69
CA ALA A 55 -5.07 10.82 17.22
C ALA A 55 -4.18 10.20 16.14
N VAL A 56 -2.89 10.24 16.42
CA VAL A 56 -1.83 9.61 15.62
C VAL A 56 -1.08 8.65 16.51
N TYR A 57 -0.64 7.56 15.94
CA TYR A 57 0.16 6.53 16.58
C TYR A 57 1.64 6.78 16.29
N TRP A 58 2.44 6.65 17.33
CA TRP A 58 3.89 6.69 17.27
C TRP A 58 4.44 5.31 17.58
N CYS A 59 5.22 4.74 16.67
CA CYS A 59 5.87 3.45 16.88
C CYS A 59 7.35 3.53 16.48
N GLU A 60 8.24 3.12 17.38
CA GLU A 60 9.64 2.87 17.06
C GLU A 60 9.79 1.46 16.48
N TYR A 61 10.40 1.34 15.31
CA TYR A 61 10.72 0.07 14.68
C TYR A 61 12.20 -0.23 14.84
N HIS A 62 12.52 -1.43 15.34
CA HIS A 62 13.88 -1.95 15.46
C HIS A 62 14.11 -3.05 14.41
N GLY A 63 14.94 -2.74 13.42
CA GLY A 63 15.36 -3.67 12.38
C GLY A 63 16.53 -4.58 12.79
N ARG A 64 16.90 -5.51 11.90
CA ARG A 64 17.95 -6.52 12.12
C ARG A 64 19.36 -5.94 12.32
N GLU A 65 19.68 -4.81 11.70
CA GLU A 65 21.05 -4.23 11.68
C GLU A 65 21.20 -2.99 12.59
N SER A 66 20.44 -2.93 13.69
CA SER A 66 20.31 -1.71 14.52
C SER A 66 19.72 -0.51 13.78
N GLU A 67 19.15 -0.72 12.59
CA GLU A 67 18.36 0.30 11.91
C GLU A 67 17.14 0.61 12.77
N LYS A 68 16.98 1.88 13.10
CA LYS A 68 15.82 2.41 13.79
C LYS A 68 15.02 3.26 12.81
N LEU A 69 13.72 2.98 12.75
CA LEU A 69 12.76 3.79 12.03
C LEU A 69 11.71 4.27 13.01
N TRP A 70 11.17 5.45 12.77
CA TRP A 70 10.06 5.99 13.54
C TRP A 70 8.87 6.13 12.60
N LEU A 71 7.78 5.47 12.96
CA LEU A 71 6.53 5.50 12.24
C LEU A 71 5.59 6.44 12.98
N LEU A 72 5.06 7.41 12.26
CA LEU A 72 4.01 8.31 12.73
C LEU A 72 2.82 8.18 11.77
N TYR A 73 1.71 7.63 12.24
CA TYR A 73 0.59 7.28 11.35
C TYR A 73 -0.76 7.47 12.02
N ARG A 74 -1.83 7.49 11.23
CA ARG A 74 -3.21 7.45 11.73
C ARG A 74 -3.96 6.33 11.04
N VAL A 75 -5.02 5.86 11.69
CA VAL A 75 -5.95 4.89 11.12
C VAL A 75 -7.29 5.61 10.94
N VAL A 76 -7.70 5.83 9.70
CA VAL A 76 -8.95 6.53 9.35
C VAL A 76 -9.82 5.64 8.47
N TYR A 77 -11.07 6.03 8.22
CA TYR A 77 -11.84 5.41 7.14
C TYR A 77 -11.53 6.08 5.81
N LEU A 78 -11.30 5.26 4.78
CA LEU A 78 -11.12 5.71 3.41
C LEU A 78 -12.42 6.36 2.91
N LYS A 79 -12.37 7.62 2.46
CA LYS A 79 -13.56 8.29 1.94
C LYS A 79 -13.92 7.76 0.56
N ALA A 80 -15.21 7.72 0.24
CA ALA A 80 -15.65 7.25 -1.07
C ALA A 80 -15.10 8.15 -2.19
N ALA A 81 -15.09 9.46 -1.97
CA ALA A 81 -14.58 10.45 -2.92
C ALA A 81 -13.10 10.24 -3.28
N ASP A 82 -12.27 9.77 -2.34
CA ASP A 82 -10.83 9.54 -2.57
C ASP A 82 -10.58 8.44 -3.61
N VAL A 83 -11.54 7.53 -3.77
CA VAL A 83 -11.50 6.41 -4.72
C VAL A 83 -12.53 6.55 -5.84
N GLY A 84 -13.12 7.74 -6.02
CA GLY A 84 -14.08 8.01 -7.09
C GLY A 84 -15.43 7.31 -6.94
N LEU A 85 -15.83 6.96 -5.72
CA LEU A 85 -17.12 6.37 -5.39
C LEU A 85 -18.07 7.39 -4.78
N GLU A 86 -19.37 7.10 -4.83
CA GLU A 86 -20.41 7.85 -4.12
C GLU A 86 -20.54 7.40 -2.65
N GLY A 87 -21.08 8.30 -1.82
CA GLY A 87 -21.28 8.09 -0.38
C GLY A 87 -20.18 8.67 0.50
N ASP A 88 -20.22 8.36 1.79
CA ASP A 88 -19.28 8.93 2.76
C ASP A 88 -17.94 8.17 2.76
N TYR A 89 -18.00 6.84 2.69
CA TYR A 89 -16.84 5.94 2.86
C TYR A 89 -16.78 4.86 1.79
N ALA A 90 -15.56 4.46 1.42
CA ALA A 90 -15.34 3.28 0.60
C ALA A 90 -15.70 2.02 1.39
N MET A 91 -16.48 1.13 0.79
CA MET A 91 -16.99 -0.08 1.45
C MET A 91 -16.29 -1.33 0.93
N SER A 92 -15.89 -2.22 1.84
CA SER A 92 -15.40 -3.57 1.55
C SER A 92 -16.41 -4.57 2.09
N GLY A 93 -17.42 -4.89 1.28
CA GLY A 93 -18.61 -5.62 1.73
C GLY A 93 -19.47 -4.74 2.65
N PRO A 94 -19.93 -5.22 3.83
CA PRO A 94 -20.77 -4.43 4.73
C PRO A 94 -19.96 -3.48 5.64
N ARG A 95 -18.64 -3.42 5.50
CA ARG A 95 -17.75 -2.68 6.41
C ARG A 95 -17.09 -1.52 5.69
N ARG A 96 -16.90 -0.42 6.41
CA ARG A 96 -16.08 0.72 5.96
C ARG A 96 -14.63 0.25 5.82
N THR A 97 -13.97 0.75 4.78
CA THR A 97 -12.58 0.39 4.47
C THR A 97 -11.64 1.25 5.29
N PRO A 98 -10.79 0.68 6.14
CA PRO A 98 -9.77 1.43 6.85
C PRO A 98 -8.59 1.79 5.94
N LEU A 99 -8.05 2.98 6.16
CA LEU A 99 -6.82 3.50 5.58
C LEU A 99 -5.86 3.81 6.73
N ILE A 100 -4.70 3.17 6.70
CA ILE A 100 -3.56 3.56 7.52
C ILE A 100 -2.68 4.43 6.63
N GLU A 101 -2.45 5.67 7.04
CA GLU A 101 -1.57 6.57 6.32
C GLU A 101 -0.65 7.27 7.32
N GLY A 102 0.58 7.55 6.90
CA GLY A 102 1.56 8.14 7.80
C GLY A 102 2.88 8.41 7.13
N VAL A 103 3.89 8.65 7.97
CA VAL A 103 5.27 8.85 7.55
C VAL A 103 6.23 7.92 8.26
N VAL A 104 7.33 7.63 7.58
CA VAL A 104 8.53 7.02 8.15
C VAL A 104 9.61 8.08 8.28
N CYS A 105 10.28 8.10 9.43
CA CYS A 105 11.44 8.93 9.71
C CYS A 105 12.65 8.04 10.02
N ARG A 106 13.83 8.44 9.54
CA ARG A 106 15.11 7.78 9.86
C ARG A 106 15.79 8.32 11.12
N THR A 107 15.26 9.40 11.67
CA THR A 107 15.70 10.03 12.90
C THR A 107 14.48 10.26 13.77
N ALA A 108 14.62 10.08 15.08
CA ALA A 108 13.57 10.39 16.04
C ALA A 108 13.06 11.82 15.82
N PRO A 109 11.79 12.02 15.45
CA PRO A 109 11.24 13.37 15.36
C PRO A 109 11.09 14.01 16.74
N THR A 110 11.19 15.33 16.84
CA THR A 110 10.89 16.04 18.09
C THR A 110 9.43 16.48 18.16
N SER A 111 8.84 16.82 17.01
CA SER A 111 7.43 17.17 16.86
C SER A 111 7.07 17.10 15.38
N LEU A 112 6.16 16.20 15.01
CA LEU A 112 5.66 16.04 13.63
C LEU A 112 4.15 15.76 13.56
N ALA A 113 3.48 15.53 14.68
CA ALA A 113 2.08 15.17 14.74
C ALA A 113 1.18 16.37 14.48
N THR A 114 1.07 16.81 13.23
CA THR A 114 0.21 17.94 12.82
C THR A 114 -0.78 17.53 11.74
N GLN A 115 -1.95 18.18 11.74
CA GLN A 115 -3.00 17.93 10.73
C GLN A 115 -2.48 18.18 9.30
N GLU A 116 -1.61 19.16 9.13
CA GLU A 116 -1.05 19.61 7.87
C GLU A 116 -0.07 18.58 7.31
N LEU A 117 0.72 17.91 8.17
CA LEU A 117 1.53 16.78 7.75
C LEU A 117 0.64 15.68 7.17
N PHE A 118 -0.42 15.30 7.89
CA PHE A 118 -1.31 14.22 7.45
C PHE A 118 -2.15 14.60 6.22
N ALA A 119 -2.52 15.87 6.05
CA ALA A 119 -3.13 16.36 4.82
C ALA A 119 -2.18 16.27 3.62
N GLU A 120 -0.88 16.56 3.81
CA GLU A 120 0.14 16.40 2.78
C GLU A 120 0.40 14.91 2.46
N VAL A 121 0.47 14.05 3.47
CA VAL A 121 0.59 12.58 3.30
C VAL A 121 -0.59 12.05 2.49
N HIS A 122 -1.81 12.39 2.89
CA HIS A 122 -3.03 11.97 2.22
C HIS A 122 -3.01 12.36 0.74
N ARG A 123 -2.69 13.63 0.43
CA ARG A 123 -2.60 14.13 -0.94
C ARG A 123 -1.56 13.37 -1.77
N ARG A 124 -0.42 13.01 -1.18
CA ARG A 124 0.66 12.27 -1.85
C ARG A 124 0.31 10.81 -2.11
N CYS A 125 -0.50 10.20 -1.26
CA CYS A 125 -0.90 8.79 -1.38
C CYS A 125 -2.19 8.59 -2.20
N ALA A 126 -3.04 9.62 -2.34
CA ALA A 126 -4.40 9.51 -2.87
C ALA A 126 -4.48 8.82 -4.25
N ALA A 127 -3.63 9.22 -5.20
CA ALA A 127 -3.66 8.65 -6.55
C ALA A 127 -3.35 7.13 -6.56
N GLU A 128 -2.37 6.71 -5.76
CA GLU A 128 -1.96 5.31 -5.67
C GLU A 128 -2.98 4.47 -4.89
N VAL A 129 -3.55 5.02 -3.81
CA VAL A 129 -4.65 4.39 -3.07
C VAL A 129 -5.86 4.16 -3.97
N ARG A 130 -6.21 5.16 -4.80
CA ARG A 130 -7.26 5.03 -5.81
C ARG A 130 -6.94 3.96 -6.84
N ALA A 131 -5.75 3.99 -7.42
CA ALA A 131 -5.34 2.99 -8.42
C ALA A 131 -5.34 1.56 -7.85
N PHE A 132 -4.91 1.38 -6.60
CA PHE A 132 -5.00 0.10 -5.89
C PHE A 132 -6.45 -0.35 -5.71
N PHE A 133 -7.33 0.55 -5.27
CA PHE A 133 -8.73 0.23 -5.02
C PHE A 133 -9.47 -0.12 -6.32
N GLU A 134 -9.26 0.64 -7.40
CA GLU A 134 -9.85 0.40 -8.72
C GLU A 134 -9.36 -0.90 -9.37
N ALA A 135 -8.09 -1.25 -9.18
CA ALA A 135 -7.53 -2.48 -9.74
C ALA A 135 -8.05 -3.75 -9.06
N ASP A 136 -8.44 -3.65 -7.78
CA ASP A 136 -8.99 -4.73 -6.94
C ASP A 136 -8.30 -6.10 -7.15
N THR A 137 -6.96 -6.10 -7.19
CA THR A 137 -6.17 -7.27 -7.54
C THR A 137 -5.08 -7.55 -6.53
N THR A 138 -4.85 -8.85 -6.28
CA THR A 138 -3.81 -9.31 -5.36
C THR A 138 -2.38 -9.01 -5.82
N GLY A 139 -2.18 -8.70 -7.11
CA GLY A 139 -0.88 -8.45 -7.73
C GLY A 139 -0.51 -6.98 -7.89
N HIS A 140 -1.24 -6.04 -7.27
CA HIS A 140 -0.93 -4.62 -7.38
C HIS A 140 0.47 -4.33 -6.80
N PRO A 141 1.38 -3.69 -7.56
CA PRO A 141 2.72 -3.40 -7.08
C PRO A 141 2.69 -2.33 -5.98
N VAL A 142 3.68 -2.35 -5.10
CA VAL A 142 3.86 -1.27 -4.12
C VAL A 142 4.52 -0.08 -4.80
N THR A 143 3.92 1.10 -4.66
CA THR A 143 4.48 2.33 -5.22
C THR A 143 5.53 2.93 -4.28
N PRO A 144 6.79 3.13 -4.72
CA PRO A 144 7.83 3.76 -3.91
C PRO A 144 7.57 5.26 -3.75
N SER A 145 7.71 5.76 -2.53
CA SER A 145 7.60 7.17 -2.19
C SER A 145 8.96 7.80 -1.96
N ARG A 146 9.07 9.08 -2.35
CA ARG A 146 10.26 9.90 -2.09
C ARG A 146 10.08 10.73 -0.83
N ALA A 147 11.20 11.05 -0.18
CA ALA A 147 11.22 11.95 0.95
C ALA A 147 10.66 13.33 0.60
N PHE A 148 9.98 13.96 1.54
CA PHE A 148 9.66 15.39 1.52
C PHE A 148 9.98 16.03 2.87
N GLY A 149 10.07 17.35 2.90
CA GLY A 149 10.23 18.09 4.14
C GLY A 149 8.89 18.22 4.86
N ALA A 150 8.83 17.80 6.11
CA ALA A 150 7.63 17.99 6.93
C ALA A 150 7.27 19.48 7.04
N PRO A 151 5.97 19.83 7.04
CA PRO A 151 5.53 21.21 7.28
C PRO A 151 6.10 21.75 8.61
N ALA A 152 6.63 22.97 8.59
CA ALA A 152 7.30 23.57 9.76
C ALA A 152 6.33 23.97 10.87
N ALA A 153 5.06 24.19 10.53
CA ALA A 153 4.01 24.58 11.44
C ALA A 153 2.73 23.81 11.12
N GLY A 154 1.87 23.69 12.12
CA GLY A 154 0.59 23.05 11.96
C GLY A 154 -0.18 22.91 13.27
N THR A 155 -1.44 22.50 13.15
CA THR A 155 -2.34 22.20 14.26
C THR A 155 -1.92 20.88 14.88
N PRO A 156 -1.47 20.85 16.15
CA PRO A 156 -1.04 19.61 16.80
C PRO A 156 -2.17 18.58 16.89
N MET A 157 -1.81 17.31 16.77
CA MET A 157 -2.69 16.16 16.97
C MET A 157 -2.29 15.40 18.24
N THR A 158 -3.25 14.67 18.82
CA THR A 158 -2.97 13.82 19.99
C THR A 158 -2.06 12.65 19.59
N VAL A 159 -0.93 12.48 20.28
CA VAL A 159 -0.01 11.36 20.02
C VAL A 159 -0.29 10.23 20.98
N ARG A 160 -0.42 9.01 20.44
CA ARG A 160 -0.50 7.75 21.19
C ARG A 160 0.77 6.97 20.92
N GLU A 161 1.62 6.85 21.92
CA GLU A 161 2.83 6.03 21.84
C GLU A 161 2.46 4.54 21.93
N LEU A 162 3.03 3.75 21.03
CA LEU A 162 2.97 2.30 21.04
C LEU A 162 4.32 1.73 21.43
N ASP A 163 4.30 0.51 21.95
CA ASP A 163 5.52 -0.24 22.21
C ASP A 163 6.37 -0.37 20.94
N ALA A 164 7.69 -0.38 21.12
CA ALA A 164 8.61 -0.55 20.01
C ALA A 164 8.37 -1.90 19.32
N TYR A 165 8.13 -1.85 18.01
CA TYR A 165 8.02 -3.03 17.19
C TYR A 165 9.40 -3.60 16.92
N ARG A 166 9.63 -4.83 17.34
CA ARG A 166 10.84 -5.59 16.99
C ARG A 166 10.47 -6.58 15.91
N ALA A 167 11.14 -6.49 14.76
CA ALA A 167 11.06 -7.57 13.79
C ALA A 167 11.71 -8.79 14.44
N GLU A 168 10.91 -9.69 15.00
CA GLU A 168 11.43 -10.97 15.47
C GLU A 168 12.21 -11.58 14.31
N GLY A 169 13.47 -11.94 14.59
CA GLY A 169 14.35 -12.52 13.60
C GLY A 169 13.67 -13.72 12.96
N SER A 170 13.05 -13.51 11.81
CA SER A 170 12.57 -14.56 10.92
C SER A 170 13.77 -15.26 10.28
N ASP A 171 14.71 -15.76 11.08
CA ASP A 171 15.84 -16.58 10.63
C ASP A 171 15.39 -17.96 10.13
N SER A 172 14.12 -18.11 9.76
CA SER A 172 13.58 -19.34 9.20
C SER A 172 12.31 -19.07 8.37
N THR A 173 12.44 -18.32 7.29
CA THR A 173 11.55 -18.51 6.12
C THR A 173 12.33 -18.87 4.86
N ALA A 174 13.39 -19.70 4.99
CA ALA A 174 13.41 -20.85 4.10
C ALA A 174 12.04 -21.51 4.26
N PRO A 175 11.27 -21.78 3.18
CA PRO A 175 9.94 -22.35 3.32
C PRO A 175 10.11 -23.60 4.17
N ARG A 176 9.67 -23.55 5.44
CA ARG A 176 9.61 -24.75 6.27
C ARG A 176 8.67 -25.64 5.50
N GLY A 177 9.24 -26.57 4.74
CA GLY A 177 8.52 -27.44 3.84
C GLY A 177 7.35 -27.97 4.63
N ARG A 178 6.14 -27.49 4.29
CA ARG A 178 4.92 -27.76 5.03
C ARG A 178 4.89 -29.28 5.15
N ARG A 179 5.21 -29.82 6.34
CA ARG A 179 5.25 -31.27 6.54
C ARG A 179 3.88 -31.74 6.06
N PRO A 180 3.79 -32.56 5.00
CA PRO A 180 2.51 -32.91 4.43
C PRO A 180 1.66 -33.49 5.56
N SER A 181 0.44 -32.95 5.70
CA SER A 181 -0.52 -33.43 6.69
C SER A 181 -0.63 -34.96 6.58
N ARG A 182 -0.93 -35.65 7.69
CA ARG A 182 -1.08 -37.12 7.67
C ARG A 182 -2.02 -37.57 6.54
N ALA A 183 -3.06 -36.77 6.25
CA ALA A 183 -3.97 -36.96 5.12
C ALA A 183 -3.26 -36.96 3.75
N ARG A 184 -2.38 -35.98 3.46
CA ARG A 184 -1.61 -35.96 2.19
C ARG A 184 -0.61 -37.10 2.08
N ARG A 185 -0.02 -37.54 3.20
CA ARG A 185 0.86 -38.72 3.24
C ARG A 185 0.10 -40.02 2.97
N LEU A 186 -1.12 -40.15 3.49
CA LEU A 186 -1.98 -41.30 3.22
C LEU A 186 -2.43 -41.32 1.75
N ALA A 187 -2.88 -40.17 1.22
CA ALA A 187 -3.29 -40.05 -0.17
C ALA A 187 -2.14 -40.37 -1.14
N ALA A 188 -0.92 -39.88 -0.88
CA ALA A 188 0.24 -40.21 -1.69
C ALA A 188 0.60 -41.71 -1.63
N ARG A 189 0.46 -42.35 -0.46
CA ARG A 189 0.68 -43.80 -0.30
C ARG A 189 -0.39 -44.63 -1.03
N LEU A 190 -1.65 -44.24 -0.94
CA LEU A 190 -2.75 -44.92 -1.64
C LEU A 190 -2.61 -44.77 -3.16
N LEU A 191 -2.24 -43.59 -3.65
CA LEU A 191 -1.95 -43.37 -5.07
C LEU A 191 -0.75 -44.19 -5.56
N ALA A 192 0.31 -44.32 -4.76
CA ALA A 192 1.45 -45.16 -5.10
C ALA A 192 1.10 -46.66 -5.11
N ALA A 193 0.30 -47.12 -4.15
CA ALA A 193 -0.18 -48.50 -4.08
C ALA A 193 -1.12 -48.82 -5.27
N ALA A 194 -2.06 -47.92 -5.59
CA ALA A 194 -2.96 -48.07 -6.73
C ALA A 194 -2.21 -48.12 -8.06
N ARG A 195 -1.19 -47.27 -8.26
CA ARG A 195 -0.33 -47.33 -9.47
C ARG A 195 0.42 -48.64 -9.59
N SER A 196 0.87 -49.20 -8.46
CA SER A 196 1.58 -50.48 -8.44
C SER A 196 0.64 -51.64 -8.78
N ALA A 197 -0.59 -51.64 -8.22
CA ALA A 197 -1.61 -52.64 -8.52
C ALA A 197 -2.07 -52.62 -9.98
N LEU A 198 -2.08 -51.43 -10.61
CA LEU A 198 -2.45 -51.25 -12.02
C LEU A 198 -1.27 -51.48 -12.99
N GLY A 199 -0.09 -51.89 -12.52
CA GLY A 199 1.08 -52.12 -13.37
C GLY A 199 1.61 -50.87 -14.08
N LEU A 200 1.19 -49.67 -13.65
CA LEU A 200 1.56 -48.40 -14.29
C LEU A 200 2.98 -48.02 -13.90
N ARG A 201 3.94 -48.47 -14.72
CA ARG A 201 5.35 -48.07 -14.59
C ARG A 201 5.46 -46.55 -14.66
N PRO A 202 6.21 -45.89 -13.75
CA PRO A 202 6.47 -44.47 -13.84
C PRO A 202 7.13 -44.18 -15.19
N ALA A 203 6.60 -43.20 -15.92
CA ALA A 203 7.19 -42.77 -17.18
C ALA A 203 8.65 -42.42 -16.94
N ARG A 204 9.57 -43.19 -17.56
CA ARG A 204 10.99 -42.86 -17.58
C ARG A 204 11.09 -41.44 -18.11
N ARG A 205 11.64 -40.53 -17.30
CA ARG A 205 12.08 -39.21 -17.76
C ARG A 205 13.10 -39.45 -18.87
N THR A 206 12.67 -39.32 -20.11
CA THR A 206 13.56 -39.24 -21.26
C THR A 206 14.29 -37.90 -21.15
N HIS A 207 15.61 -37.96 -20.97
CA HIS A 207 16.49 -36.81 -21.18
C HIS A 207 16.28 -36.31 -22.61
N GLY A 208 15.71 -35.12 -22.75
CA GLY A 208 15.59 -34.43 -24.04
C GLY A 208 16.95 -33.89 -24.49
N PRO A 209 17.28 -33.97 -25.79
CA PRO A 209 18.57 -33.59 -26.34
C PRO A 209 18.69 -32.07 -26.60
N THR A 210 19.92 -31.60 -26.40
CA THR A 210 20.68 -30.63 -27.20
C THR A 210 20.03 -29.28 -27.55
N ALA A 211 20.62 -28.24 -26.95
CA ALA A 211 20.43 -26.83 -27.28
C ALA A 211 20.66 -26.55 -28.78
N VAL A 212 19.64 -26.00 -29.44
CA VAL A 212 19.77 -25.34 -30.75
C VAL A 212 20.33 -23.94 -30.53
N ARG A 213 21.50 -23.72 -31.13
CA ARG A 213 22.22 -22.44 -31.20
C ARG A 213 21.41 -21.47 -32.06
N ALA A 214 20.81 -20.45 -31.46
CA ALA A 214 20.15 -19.37 -32.17
C ALA A 214 21.19 -18.41 -32.76
N GLU A 215 21.11 -18.18 -34.07
CA GLU A 215 21.84 -17.16 -34.80
C GLU A 215 21.38 -15.74 -34.41
N PRO A 216 22.25 -14.72 -34.51
CA PRO A 216 21.90 -13.34 -34.24
C PRO A 216 21.22 -12.68 -35.46
N LEU A 217 20.04 -12.11 -35.22
CA LEU A 217 19.31 -11.27 -36.18
C LEU A 217 20.07 -9.95 -36.47
N PRO A 218 19.99 -9.41 -37.69
CA PRO A 218 20.65 -8.16 -38.08
C PRO A 218 19.99 -6.91 -37.45
N ARG A 219 20.85 -5.94 -37.13
CA ARG A 219 20.51 -4.59 -36.64
C ARG A 219 19.67 -3.85 -37.67
N ASN A 220 18.47 -3.43 -37.28
CA ASN A 220 17.67 -2.47 -38.03
C ASN A 220 18.01 -1.05 -37.58
N THR A 221 18.81 -0.34 -38.37
CA THR A 221 19.04 1.11 -38.26
C THR A 221 17.95 1.83 -39.04
N GLY A 222 16.82 2.06 -38.38
CA GLY A 222 15.65 2.77 -38.94
C GLY A 222 15.53 4.18 -38.34
N THR A 223 15.87 5.15 -39.17
CA THR A 223 15.79 6.62 -39.04
C THR A 223 14.53 7.19 -38.39
N ALA A 224 14.75 8.28 -37.65
CA ALA A 224 13.76 9.17 -37.05
C ALA A 224 12.70 9.71 -38.03
N ARG A 225 11.49 9.90 -37.51
CA ARG A 225 10.50 10.83 -38.05
C ARG A 225 9.75 11.55 -36.91
N PRO A 226 9.56 12.88 -37.00
CA PRO A 226 8.97 13.68 -35.93
C PRO A 226 7.43 13.63 -35.90
N ALA A 227 6.90 13.99 -34.74
CA ALA A 227 5.49 14.11 -34.40
C ALA A 227 4.69 15.12 -35.26
N PRO A 228 3.36 14.99 -35.29
CA PRO A 228 2.45 16.12 -35.39
C PRO A 228 1.68 16.33 -34.08
N GLY A 229 1.62 17.60 -33.69
CA GLY A 229 1.06 18.05 -32.43
C GLY A 229 -0.46 18.00 -32.34
N TRP A 230 -0.94 17.96 -31.11
CA TRP A 230 -2.34 18.10 -30.76
C TRP A 230 -2.63 19.55 -30.39
N PRO A 231 -3.68 20.17 -30.94
CA PRO A 231 -3.99 21.57 -30.67
C PRO A 231 -4.56 21.75 -29.26
N ARG A 232 -4.07 22.81 -28.61
CA ARG A 232 -4.69 23.47 -27.46
C ARG A 232 -6.13 23.87 -27.82
N ARG A 233 -7.10 23.53 -26.96
CA ARG A 233 -8.37 24.26 -26.88
C ARG A 233 -8.42 25.00 -25.55
N ALA A 234 -8.54 26.32 -25.68
CA ALA A 234 -8.81 27.27 -24.62
C ALA A 234 -10.32 27.36 -24.32
N ALA A 235 -10.61 27.69 -23.07
CA ALA A 235 -11.62 28.64 -22.57
C ALA A 235 -13.06 28.68 -23.15
N GLY A 236 -14.01 28.58 -22.22
CA GLY A 236 -15.38 29.11 -22.26
C GLY A 236 -16.06 28.73 -20.94
N ALA A 237 -16.05 29.57 -19.91
CA ALA A 237 -16.91 30.75 -19.68
C ALA A 237 -18.39 30.41 -19.41
N ALA A 238 -18.82 30.79 -18.20
CA ALA A 238 -20.14 31.30 -17.80
C ALA A 238 -21.40 30.42 -17.98
N GLY A 239 -22.10 30.19 -16.87
CA GLY A 239 -23.48 29.70 -16.85
C GLY A 239 -24.12 29.88 -15.48
N LEU A 240 -25.01 30.86 -15.40
CA LEU A 240 -25.68 31.43 -14.23
C LEU A 240 -26.85 30.54 -13.70
N ILE A 241 -27.03 30.54 -12.36
CA ILE A 241 -28.27 30.60 -11.54
C ILE A 241 -29.61 30.12 -12.14
N VAL A 242 -30.28 29.18 -11.45
CA VAL A 242 -31.75 29.14 -11.16
C VAL A 242 -31.94 28.33 -9.86
N LEU A 243 -32.05 28.93 -8.66
CA LEU A 243 -33.27 29.34 -7.92
C LEU A 243 -34.50 28.43 -8.12
N GLY A 244 -34.89 27.62 -7.12
CA GLY A 244 -36.16 26.90 -7.25
C GLY A 244 -36.63 26.02 -6.10
N VAL A 245 -37.33 26.65 -5.16
CA VAL A 245 -38.57 26.16 -4.51
C VAL A 245 -38.47 25.13 -3.37
N VAL A 246 -38.74 25.69 -2.19
CA VAL A 246 -39.34 25.12 -0.98
C VAL A 246 -40.62 24.34 -1.28
N VAL A 247 -40.77 23.12 -0.77
CA VAL A 247 -42.08 22.52 -0.46
C VAL A 247 -42.05 21.92 0.94
N ALA A 248 -43.03 22.35 1.73
CA ALA A 248 -43.22 22.09 3.13
C ALA A 248 -43.98 20.77 3.41
N LEU A 249 -43.81 20.31 4.67
CA LEU A 249 -44.76 19.57 5.51
C LEU A 249 -45.57 18.40 4.92
N VAL A 250 -45.35 17.21 5.50
CA VAL A 250 -46.48 16.36 5.93
C VAL A 250 -46.21 15.81 7.34
N VAL A 251 -46.99 16.33 8.28
CA VAL A 251 -47.26 15.76 9.59
C VAL A 251 -48.13 14.52 9.41
N ARG A 252 -47.78 13.39 10.04
CA ARG A 252 -48.80 12.43 10.49
C ARG A 252 -48.32 11.57 11.65
N LYS A 253 -48.87 11.89 12.83
CA LYS A 253 -49.02 10.99 13.98
C LYS A 253 -49.90 9.80 13.59
N PHE A 254 -49.48 8.60 13.95
CA PHE A 254 -50.33 7.44 14.25
C PHE A 254 -49.65 6.78 15.46
N LYS A 255 -50.17 6.94 16.69
CA LYS A 255 -51.34 6.36 17.35
C LYS A 255 -50.83 5.34 18.36
#